data_AF-A0A1S9NCG1-F1
#
_entry.id   AF-A0A1S9NCG1-F1
#
_cell.length_a   1.000
_cell.length_b   1.000
_cell.length_c   1.000
_cell.angle_alpha   90.00
_cell.angle_beta   90.00
_cell.angle_gamma   90.00
#
_symmetry.space_group_name_H-M   'P 1'
#
loop_
_entity.id
_entity.type
_entity.pdbx_description
1 polymer ?
#
loop_
_entity_poly.entity_id
_entity_poly.type
_entity_poly.pdbx_seq_one_letter_code
_entity_poly.pdbx_strand_id
1 'polypeptide(L)'
;MHMKDEHMRNSQLKTAYNVQIAVESEYLTGVGIFDDRNDIATLIPMLNNMKEKIGRKYFNIIADSGYKSKENYVFLESNKQTHYIKLQTYEKWKKEVLKII
;
A
#
# COMPACT_ATOMS: atom_id res chain seq x y z
N MET A 1 -9.19 -2.10 7.59
CA MET A 1 -9.14 -3.41 8.27
C MET A 1 -10.33 -3.54 9.22
N HIS A 2 -10.67 -4.75 9.69
CA HIS A 2 -11.63 -4.94 10.79
C HIS A 2 -10.97 -5.81 11.84
N MET A 3 -10.86 -5.32 13.08
CA MET A 3 -10.47 -6.19 14.17
C MET A 3 -11.69 -6.99 14.59
N LYS A 4 -11.59 -8.32 14.50
CA LYS A 4 -12.50 -9.21 15.23
C LYS A 4 -11.94 -9.35 16.63
N ASP A 5 -12.68 -8.83 17.60
CA ASP A 5 -13.00 -9.53 18.83
C ASP A 5 -13.95 -8.68 19.68
N GLU A 6 -15.18 -9.18 19.83
CA GLU A 6 -15.91 -9.03 21.09
C GLU A 6 -16.65 -10.33 21.45
N HIS A 7 -16.51 -10.66 22.74
CA HIS A 7 -17.26 -11.67 23.48
C HIS A 7 -18.74 -11.28 23.66
N MET A 8 -19.08 -10.01 23.36
CA MET A 8 -20.44 -9.47 23.36
C MET A 8 -20.99 -9.53 21.94
N ARG A 9 -22.07 -10.29 21.74
CA ARG A 9 -22.73 -10.56 20.44
C ARG A 9 -23.42 -9.33 19.81
N ASN A 10 -22.82 -8.16 19.94
CA ASN A 10 -23.37 -6.91 19.47
C ASN A 10 -22.45 -6.53 18.32
N SER A 11 -22.88 -6.77 17.07
CA SER A 11 -22.09 -6.69 15.82
C SER A 11 -21.51 -5.29 15.48
N GLN A 12 -21.17 -4.49 16.48
CA GLN A 12 -20.58 -3.17 16.37
C GLN A 12 -19.07 -3.32 16.18
N LEU A 13 -18.60 -2.92 15.00
CA LEU A 13 -17.20 -3.06 14.61
C LEU A 13 -16.36 -2.00 15.31
N LYS A 14 -15.24 -2.41 15.92
CA LYS A 14 -14.23 -1.49 16.45
C LYS A 14 -13.48 -0.81 15.31
N THR A 15 -13.20 0.49 15.48
CA THR A 15 -12.33 1.25 14.58
C THR A 15 -10.95 0.60 14.51
N ALA A 16 -10.44 0.39 13.31
CA ALA A 16 -9.11 -0.16 13.07
C ALA A 16 -8.40 0.70 12.02
N TYR A 17 -7.13 0.99 12.26
CA TYR A 17 -6.30 1.76 11.35
C TYR A 17 -5.42 0.85 10.50
N ASN A 18 -5.12 1.31 9.30
CA ASN A 18 -4.14 0.72 8.42
C ASN A 18 -2.78 1.40 8.64
N VAL A 19 -1.81 0.63 9.12
CA VAL A 19 -0.45 1.14 9.35
C VAL A 19 0.41 0.75 8.15
N GLN A 20 1.00 1.74 7.51
CA GLN A 20 1.94 1.54 6.41
C GLN A 20 3.34 1.94 6.83
N ILE A 21 4.32 1.15 6.36
CA ILE A 21 5.72 1.30 6.72
C ILE A 21 6.53 1.32 5.43
N ALA A 22 7.36 2.35 5.25
CA ALA A 22 8.30 2.47 4.14
C ALA A 22 9.71 2.11 4.62
N VAL A 23 10.41 1.34 3.79
CA VAL A 23 11.73 0.81 4.09
C VAL A 23 12.69 1.14 2.95
N GLU A 24 13.89 1.61 3.28
CA GLU A 24 15.02 1.79 2.36
C GLU A 24 16.25 1.10 2.97
N SER A 25 16.85 0.16 2.25
CA SER A 25 18.08 -0.54 2.69
C SER A 25 18.03 -1.02 4.14
N GLU A 26 16.95 -1.71 4.53
CA GLU A 26 16.70 -2.25 5.88
C GLU A 26 16.35 -1.22 6.97
N TYR A 27 16.30 0.07 6.64
CA TYR A 27 15.90 1.13 7.57
C TYR A 27 14.46 1.58 7.34
N LEU A 28 13.75 1.86 8.44
CA LEU A 28 12.44 2.51 8.40
C LEU A 28 12.61 3.98 8.01
N THR A 29 12.05 4.38 6.87
CA THR A 29 12.14 5.76 6.37
C THR A 29 10.82 6.51 6.45
N GLY A 30 9.71 5.82 6.67
CA GLY A 30 8.40 6.44 6.83
C GLY A 30 7.41 5.51 7.51
N VAL A 31 6.51 6.10 8.30
CA VAL A 31 5.39 5.41 8.93
C VAL A 31 4.15 6.29 8.74
N GLY A 32 3.06 5.68 8.27
CA GLY A 32 1.75 6.32 8.11
C GLY A 32 0.65 5.51 8.78
N ILE A 33 -0.29 6.21 9.41
CA ILE A 33 -1.48 5.60 10.01
C ILE A 33 -2.69 6.17 9.28
N PHE A 34 -3.48 5.31 8.68
CA PHE A 34 -4.62 5.68 7.84
C PHE A 34 -5.90 5.05 8.39
N ASP A 35 -6.99 5.80 8.36
CA ASP A 35 -8.34 5.32 8.66
C ASP A 35 -8.94 4.54 7.48
N ASP A 36 -8.40 4.76 6.28
CA ASP A 36 -8.79 4.04 5.08
C ASP A 36 -8.62 2.53 5.21
N ARG A 37 -9.68 1.80 4.85
CA ARG A 37 -9.72 0.34 4.94
C ARG A 37 -8.84 -0.34 3.90
N ASN A 38 -8.60 0.30 2.76
CA ASN A 38 -7.94 -0.26 1.58
C ASN A 38 -6.60 0.44 1.33
N ASP A 39 -5.57 -0.33 0.98
CA ASP A 39 -4.21 0.18 0.75
C ASP A 39 -4.15 1.17 -0.42
N ILE A 40 -5.05 1.02 -1.41
CA ILE A 40 -5.13 1.88 -2.60
C ILE A 40 -5.05 3.38 -2.26
N ALA A 41 -5.84 3.83 -1.27
CA ALA A 41 -5.97 5.24 -0.93
C ALA A 41 -4.80 5.77 -0.09
N THR A 42 -3.93 4.89 0.41
CA THR A 42 -2.90 5.25 1.39
C THR A 42 -1.56 5.64 0.75
N LEU A 43 -1.28 5.21 -0.49
CA LEU A 43 0.02 5.45 -1.14
C LEU A 43 0.34 6.93 -1.33
N ILE A 44 -0.56 7.68 -1.95
CA ILE A 44 -0.35 9.10 -2.27
C ILE A 44 -0.18 9.92 -0.99
N PRO A 45 -1.07 9.81 0.02
CA PRO A 45 -0.88 10.45 1.32
C PRO A 45 0.46 10.10 1.97
N MET A 46 0.87 8.82 1.92
CA MET A 46 2.15 8.38 2.49
C MET A 46 3.35 9.02 1.80
N LEU A 47 3.40 9.01 0.46
CA LEU A 47 4.49 9.58 -0.31
C LEU A 47 4.59 11.10 -0.13
N ASN A 48 3.44 11.79 -0.06
CA ASN A 48 3.41 13.22 0.24
C ASN A 48 3.94 13.52 1.65
N ASN A 49 3.51 12.75 2.67
CA ASN A 49 4.00 12.92 4.03
C ASN A 49 5.51 12.68 4.14
N MET A 50 6.02 11.64 3.47
CA MET A 50 7.45 11.36 3.44
C MET A 50 8.23 12.47 2.74
N LYS A 51 7.73 12.99 1.61
CA LYS A 51 8.35 14.10 0.89
C LYS A 51 8.43 15.36 1.75
N GLU A 52 7.36 15.67 2.47
CA GLU A 52 7.29 16.81 3.38
C GLU A 52 8.30 16.66 4.54
N LYS A 53 8.32 15.51 5.21
CA LYS A 53 9.16 15.29 6.40
C LYS A 53 10.65 15.13 6.08
N ILE A 54 10.98 14.49 4.97
CA ILE A 54 12.38 14.20 4.59
C ILE A 54 12.94 15.32 3.70
N GLY A 55 12.09 16.15 3.09
CA GLY A 55 12.50 17.20 2.16
C GLY A 55 12.94 16.68 0.79
N ARG A 56 12.83 15.37 0.52
CA ARG A 56 13.13 14.74 -0.77
C ARG A 56 12.06 13.72 -1.14
N LYS A 57 11.90 13.46 -2.43
CA LYS A 57 11.07 12.36 -2.93
C LYS A 57 11.92 11.13 -3.24
N TYR A 58 11.34 9.95 -3.07
CA TYR A 58 11.91 8.70 -3.56
C TYR A 58 11.63 8.55 -5.05
N PHE A 59 12.62 8.15 -5.83
CA PHE A 59 12.45 7.98 -7.27
C PHE A 59 11.85 6.62 -7.64
N ASN A 60 12.26 5.56 -6.95
CA ASN A 60 11.79 4.21 -7.19
C ASN A 60 10.78 3.82 -6.09
N ILE A 61 9.55 3.55 -6.48
CA ILE A 61 8.47 3.15 -5.57
C ILE A 61 8.14 1.70 -5.82
N ILE A 62 8.39 0.86 -4.82
CA ILE A 62 8.08 -0.57 -4.83
C ILE A 62 6.92 -0.79 -3.86
N ALA A 63 5.83 -1.38 -4.33
CA ALA A 63 4.64 -1.61 -3.51
C ALA A 63 3.94 -2.91 -3.89
N ASP A 64 3.15 -3.44 -2.96
CA ASP A 64 2.34 -4.62 -3.21
C ASP A 64 1.18 -4.35 -4.19
N SER A 65 0.45 -5.40 -4.55
CA SER A 65 -0.67 -5.31 -5.50
C SER A 65 -1.94 -4.63 -4.93
N GLY A 66 -2.02 -4.44 -3.63
CA GLY A 66 -3.08 -3.68 -2.95
C GLY A 66 -3.03 -2.21 -3.32
N TYR A 67 -1.86 -1.68 -3.68
CA TYR A 67 -1.69 -0.30 -4.12
C TYR A 67 -2.00 -0.03 -5.59
N LYS A 68 -2.40 -1.06 -6.34
CA LYS A 68 -2.72 -0.93 -7.76
C LYS A 68 -4.00 -0.11 -7.97
N SER A 69 -3.87 1.11 -8.45
CA SER A 69 -4.98 1.93 -8.96
C SER A 69 -4.52 2.87 -10.08
N LYS A 70 -5.45 3.29 -10.95
CA LYS A 70 -5.14 4.24 -12.03
C LYS A 70 -4.66 5.56 -11.46
N GLU A 71 -5.28 6.00 -10.37
CA GLU A 71 -4.96 7.23 -9.65
C GLU A 71 -3.50 7.21 -9.15
N ASN A 72 -3.08 6.09 -8.56
CA ASN A 72 -1.71 5.92 -8.08
C ASN A 72 -0.70 5.93 -9.23
N TYR A 73 -1.02 5.29 -10.36
CA TYR A 73 -0.16 5.31 -11.55
C TYR A 73 0.02 6.74 -12.10
N VAL A 74 -1.09 7.46 -12.31
CA VAL A 74 -1.06 8.85 -12.82
C VAL A 74 -0.29 9.76 -11.87
N PHE A 75 -0.47 9.60 -10.56
CA PHE A 75 0.29 10.36 -9.57
C PHE A 75 1.80 10.10 -9.67
N LEU A 76 2.22 8.84 -9.74
CA LEU A 76 3.64 8.47 -9.80
C LEU A 76 4.29 8.96 -11.11
N GLU A 77 3.60 8.80 -12.24
CA GLU A 77 4.06 9.28 -13.55
C GLU A 77 4.19 10.81 -13.59
N SER A 78 3.17 11.53 -13.14
CA SER A 78 3.21 13.01 -13.07
C SER A 78 4.31 13.52 -12.13
N ASN A 79 4.63 12.76 -11.08
CA ASN A 79 5.74 13.05 -10.16
C ASN A 79 7.11 12.55 -10.66
N LYS A 80 7.20 11.94 -11.86
CA LYS A 80 8.43 11.35 -12.41
C LYS A 80 9.06 10.33 -11.44
N GLN A 81 8.23 9.48 -10.86
CA GLN A 81 8.64 8.37 -9.99
C GLN A 81 8.43 7.05 -10.73
N THR A 82 9.50 6.26 -10.82
CA THR A 82 9.44 4.92 -11.40
C THR A 82 8.77 3.99 -10.41
N HIS A 83 7.77 3.25 -10.88
CA HIS A 83 6.95 2.40 -10.03
C HIS A 83 7.07 0.91 -10.37
N TYR A 84 7.08 0.08 -9.35
CA TYR A 84 7.11 -1.38 -9.42
C TYR A 84 5.99 -1.92 -8.52
N ILE A 85 4.77 -1.87 -9.05
CA ILE A 85 3.56 -2.31 -8.35
C ILE A 85 3.13 -3.65 -8.93
N LYS A 86 3.07 -4.68 -8.08
CA LYS A 86 2.69 -6.04 -8.51
C LYS A 86 1.26 -6.05 -9.06
N LEU A 87 1.03 -6.79 -10.15
CA LEU A 87 -0.33 -7.01 -10.67
C LEU A 87 -1.11 -7.92 -9.71
N GLN A 88 -2.35 -7.55 -9.39
CA GLN A 88 -3.25 -8.39 -8.56
C GLN A 88 -3.51 -9.78 -9.16
N THR A 89 -3.48 -9.90 -10.48
CA THR A 89 -3.67 -11.17 -11.19
C THR A 89 -2.41 -12.02 -11.28
N TYR A 90 -1.25 -11.51 -10.86
CA TYR A 90 0.04 -12.19 -11.00
C TYR A 90 0.06 -13.56 -10.33
N GLU A 91 -0.50 -13.68 -9.11
CA GLU A 91 -0.54 -14.96 -8.39
C GLU A 91 -1.46 -15.99 -9.06
N LYS A 92 -2.57 -15.53 -9.68
CA LYS A 92 -3.44 -16.42 -10.45
C LYS A 92 -2.72 -16.92 -11.71
N TRP A 93 -2.09 -16.00 -12.43
CA TRP A 93 -1.32 -16.33 -13.63
C TRP A 93 -0.14 -17.28 -13.34
N LYS A 94 0.62 -17.02 -12.27
CA LYS A 94 1.72 -17.90 -11.84
C LYS A 94 1.25 -19.33 -11.54
N LYS A 95 0.09 -19.48 -10.89
CA LYS A 95 -0.51 -20.79 -10.61
C LYS A 95 -0.99 -21.50 -11.88
N GLU A 96 -1.47 -20.76 -12.87
CA GLU A 96 -1.85 -21.35 -14.17
C GLU A 96 -0.63 -21.82 -14.96
N VAL A 97 0.45 -21.04 -14.99
CA VAL A 97 1.71 -21.45 -15.63
C VAL A 97 2.31 -22.70 -14.98
N LEU A 98 2.29 -22.78 -13.64
CA LEU A 98 2.77 -23.95 -12.89
C LEU A 98 1.94 -25.22 -13.12
N LYS A 99 0.71 -25.12 -13.62
CA LYS A 99 -0.13 -26.29 -13.96
C LYS A 99 0.16 -26.85 -15.35
N ILE A 100 0.87 -26.10 -16.18
CA ILE A 100 1.17 -26.46 -17.59
C ILE A 100 2.53 -27.18 -17.68
N ILE A 101 3.35 -27.14 -16.62
CA ILE A 101 4.63 -27.83 -16.47
C ILE A 101 4.41 -29.09 -15.61
#